data_AF-A0A182EXR9-F1
#
_entry.id   AF-A0A182EXR9-F1
#
_cell.length_a   1.000
_cell.length_b   1.000
_cell.length_c   1.000
_cell.angle_alpha   90.00
_cell.angle_beta   90.00
_cell.angle_gamma   90.00
#
_symmetry.space_group_name_H-M   'P 1'
#
loop_
_entity.id
_entity.type
_entity.pdbx_description
1 polymer ?
#
loop_
_entity_poly.entity_id
_entity_poly.type
_entity_poly.pdbx_seq_one_letter_code
_entity_poly.pdbx_strand_id
1 'polypeptide(L)'
;MSTSLNQSAQPTIGRIIELLKEINGLDLSLPDQNEPLEEQKKQYEIKKRIVKDKIKRLETYLGILETINQKWLDLIQQTTKATKKEEEEKYEEMVNDKQ
;
A
#
# COMPACT_ATOMS: atom_id res chain seq x y z
N MET A 1 3.54 -20.10 -0.43
CA MET A 1 2.39 -19.17 -0.38
C MET A 1 2.74 -17.83 0.30
N SER A 2 3.34 -17.81 1.49
CA SER A 2 3.75 -16.54 2.13
C SER A 2 4.78 -15.73 1.31
N THR A 3 5.70 -16.41 0.62
CA THR A 3 6.72 -15.79 -0.24
C THR A 3 6.15 -15.06 -1.46
N SER A 4 5.07 -15.57 -2.08
CA SER A 4 4.49 -14.97 -3.29
C SER A 4 3.69 -13.69 -3.01
N LEU A 5 3.13 -13.54 -1.80
CA LEU A 5 2.45 -12.31 -1.40
C LEU A 5 3.43 -11.22 -0.94
N ASN A 6 4.51 -11.56 -0.24
CA ASN A 6 5.53 -10.55 0.05
C ASN A 6 6.14 -10.02 -1.27
N GLN A 7 6.40 -10.92 -2.23
CA GLN A 7 6.84 -10.55 -3.58
C GLN A 7 5.83 -9.67 -4.32
N SER A 8 4.52 -9.79 -4.05
CA SER A 8 3.52 -8.95 -4.71
C SER A 8 3.48 -7.51 -4.18
N ALA A 9 3.93 -7.28 -2.94
CA ALA A 9 4.05 -5.94 -2.35
C ALA A 9 5.33 -5.20 -2.77
N GLN A 10 6.41 -5.92 -3.05
CA GLN A 10 7.74 -5.32 -3.35
C GLN A 10 7.72 -4.27 -4.48
N PRO A 11 7.02 -4.46 -5.61
CA PRO A 11 6.95 -3.44 -6.66
C PRO A 11 6.33 -2.13 -6.16
N THR A 12 5.27 -2.21 -5.36
CA THR A 12 4.59 -1.03 -4.81
C THR A 12 5.45 -0.34 -3.75
N ILE A 13 6.14 -1.10 -2.90
CA ILE A 13 7.11 -0.58 -1.94
C ILE A 13 8.23 0.18 -2.66
N GLY A 14 8.77 -0.40 -3.75
CA GLY A 14 9.79 0.26 -4.58
C GLY A 14 9.31 1.60 -5.13
N ARG A 15 8.08 1.65 -5.66
CA ARG A 15 7.47 2.89 -6.17
C ARG A 15 7.28 3.95 -5.08
N ILE A 16 6.94 3.55 -3.86
CA ILE A 16 6.85 4.49 -2.71
C ILE A 16 8.23 5.05 -2.38
N ILE A 17 9.27 4.20 -2.34
CA ILE A 17 10.64 4.65 -2.08
C ILE A 17 11.10 5.65 -3.15
N GLU A 18 10.82 5.37 -4.43
CA GLU A 18 11.10 6.30 -5.53
C GLU A 18 10.33 7.62 -5.36
N LEU A 19 9.04 7.56 -5.06
CA LEU A 19 8.22 8.75 -4.82
C LEU A 19 8.75 9.59 -3.66
N LEU A 20 9.22 8.97 -2.57
CA LEU A 20 9.82 9.67 -1.45
C LEU A 20 11.14 10.35 -1.84
N LYS A 21 11.95 9.72 -2.68
CA LYS A 21 13.16 10.35 -3.24
C LYS A 21 12.81 11.55 -4.11
N GLU A 22 11.78 11.44 -4.96
CA GLU A 22 11.28 12.55 -5.75
C GLU A 22 10.81 13.71 -4.87
N ILE A 23 10.04 13.42 -3.80
CA ILE A 23 9.56 14.42 -2.85
C ILE A 23 10.73 15.12 -2.14
N ASN A 24 11.75 14.36 -1.74
CA ASN A 24 12.93 14.92 -1.09
C ASN A 24 13.75 15.84 -2.01
N GLY A 25 13.64 15.66 -3.33
CA GLY A 25 14.24 16.53 -4.33
C GLY A 25 13.37 17.71 -4.76
N LEU A 26 12.15 17.87 -4.24
CA LEU A 26 11.27 18.98 -4.61
C LEU A 26 11.74 20.28 -3.96
N ASP A 27 12.00 21.28 -4.80
CA ASP A 27 12.17 22.65 -4.33
C ASP A 27 10.80 23.31 -4.09
N LEU A 28 10.46 23.44 -2.81
CA LEU A 28 9.26 24.14 -2.32
C LEU A 28 9.62 25.46 -1.61
N SER A 29 10.81 26.02 -1.91
CA SER A 29 11.22 27.34 -1.43
C SER A 29 10.19 28.42 -1.78
N LEU A 30 10.24 29.54 -1.07
CA LEU A 30 9.40 30.69 -1.41
C LEU A 30 9.84 31.27 -2.76
N PRO A 31 8.91 31.72 -3.62
CA PRO A 31 9.25 32.50 -4.81
C PRO A 31 10.10 33.72 -4.46
N ASP A 32 10.92 34.17 -5.42
CA ASP A 32 11.71 35.39 -5.24
C ASP A 32 10.77 36.59 -5.04
N GLN A 33 10.98 37.32 -3.94
CA GLN A 33 10.17 38.49 -3.60
C GLN A 33 10.41 39.66 -4.56
N ASN A 34 11.51 39.64 -5.32
CA ASN A 34 11.81 40.63 -6.34
C ASN A 34 11.08 40.38 -7.67
N GLU A 35 10.51 39.19 -7.87
CA GLU A 35 9.74 38.89 -9.07
C GLU A 35 8.37 39.59 -9.07
N PRO A 36 7.79 39.86 -10.24
CA PRO A 36 6.42 40.36 -10.33
C PRO A 36 5.43 39.44 -9.60
N LEU A 37 4.44 40.04 -8.91
CA LEU A 37 3.42 39.31 -8.14
C LEU A 37 2.73 38.21 -8.95
N GLU A 38 2.48 38.44 -10.23
CA GLU A 38 1.84 37.46 -11.11
C GLU A 38 2.72 36.23 -11.34
N GLU A 39 4.04 36.41 -11.41
CA GLU A 39 4.99 35.30 -11.56
C GLU A 39 5.11 34.50 -10.26
N GLN A 40 5.16 35.19 -9.12
CA GLN A 40 5.10 34.55 -7.81
C GLN A 40 3.84 33.68 -7.67
N LYS A 41 2.66 34.19 -8.07
CA LYS A 41 1.40 33.43 -8.06
C LYS A 41 1.46 32.18 -8.94
N LYS A 42 2.00 32.29 -10.16
CA LYS A 42 2.18 31.12 -11.04
C LYS A 42 3.07 30.06 -10.40
N GLN A 43 4.18 30.46 -9.80
CA GLN A 43 5.06 29.53 -9.11
C GLN A 43 4.35 28.82 -7.96
N TYR A 44 3.56 29.53 -7.16
CA TYR A 44 2.75 28.92 -6.10
C TYR A 44 1.74 27.91 -6.65
N GLU A 45 1.01 28.25 -7.71
CA GLU A 45 0.03 27.33 -8.30
C GLU A 45 0.69 26.10 -8.94
N ILE A 46 1.87 26.25 -9.54
CA ILE A 46 2.67 25.13 -10.03
C ILE A 46 3.10 24.23 -8.87
N LYS A 47 3.72 24.79 -7.81
CA LYS A 47 4.16 24.05 -6.62
C LYS A 47 3.00 23.32 -5.96
N LYS A 48 1.85 23.97 -5.81
CA LYS A 48 0.61 23.38 -5.29
C LYS A 48 0.11 22.22 -6.14
N ARG A 49 0.16 22.34 -7.47
CA ARG A 49 -0.24 21.26 -8.39
C ARG A 49 0.70 20.06 -8.26
N ILE A 50 2.01 20.29 -8.14
CA ILE A 50 3.00 19.24 -7.93
C ILE A 50 2.73 18.50 -6.62
N VAL A 51 2.56 19.22 -5.50
CA VAL A 51 2.26 18.60 -4.20
C VAL A 51 0.98 17.75 -4.26
N LYS A 52 -0.08 18.28 -4.88
CA LYS A 52 -1.34 17.53 -5.07
C LYS A 52 -1.15 16.24 -5.89
N ASP A 53 -0.32 16.28 -6.93
CA ASP A 53 0.00 15.08 -7.71
C ASP A 53 0.75 14.04 -6.88
N LYS A 54 1.75 14.47 -6.09
CA LYS A 54 2.49 13.55 -5.19
C LYS A 54 1.59 12.89 -4.16
N ILE A 55 0.67 13.65 -3.55
CA ILE A 55 -0.31 13.12 -2.60
C ILE A 55 -1.18 12.04 -3.26
N LYS A 56 -1.75 12.32 -4.43
CA LYS A 56 -2.59 11.35 -5.17
C LYS A 56 -1.85 10.05 -5.50
N ARG A 57 -0.58 10.15 -5.90
CA ARG A 57 0.25 8.96 -6.17
C ARG A 57 0.48 8.14 -4.90
N LEU A 58 0.76 8.81 -3.77
CA LEU A 58 0.96 8.15 -2.49
C LEU A 58 -0.32 7.42 -2.03
N GLU A 59 -1.47 8.10 -2.10
CA GLU A 59 -2.79 7.51 -1.81
C GLU A 59 -3.04 6.26 -2.66
N THR A 60 -2.72 6.33 -3.96
CA THR A 60 -2.85 5.19 -4.88
C THR A 60 -1.98 4.00 -4.44
N TYR A 61 -0.72 4.25 -4.09
CA TYR A 61 0.18 3.17 -3.67
C TYR A 61 -0.21 2.58 -2.31
N LEU A 62 -0.69 3.41 -1.38
CA LEU A 62 -1.23 2.94 -0.10
C LEU A 62 -2.47 2.06 -0.31
N GLY A 63 -3.39 2.43 -1.19
CA GLY A 63 -4.57 1.61 -1.49
C GLY A 63 -4.23 0.24 -2.10
N ILE A 64 -3.16 0.17 -2.92
CA ILE A 64 -2.65 -1.11 -3.43
C ILE A 64 -2.10 -1.96 -2.30
N LEU A 65 -1.30 -1.38 -1.40
CA LEU A 65 -0.75 -2.11 -0.24
C LEU A 65 -1.85 -2.59 0.71
N GLU A 66 -2.86 -1.77 0.95
CA GLU A 66 -4.04 -2.13 1.75
C GLU A 66 -4.77 -3.33 1.14
N THR A 67 -4.98 -3.32 -0.19
CA THR A 67 -5.58 -4.45 -0.92
C THR A 67 -4.75 -5.73 -0.78
N ILE A 68 -3.42 -5.62 -0.88
CA ILE A 68 -2.52 -6.78 -0.70
C ILE A 68 -2.60 -7.30 0.74
N ASN A 69 -2.64 -6.40 1.72
CA ASN A 69 -2.76 -6.76 3.13
C ASN A 69 -4.09 -7.45 3.42
N GLN A 70 -5.20 -6.96 2.85
CA GLN A 70 -6.50 -7.61 3.00
C GLN A 70 -6.51 -9.02 2.40
N LYS A 71 -5.96 -9.21 1.18
CA LYS A 71 -5.82 -10.54 0.58
C LYS A 71 -5.00 -11.48 1.44
N TRP A 72 -3.96 -10.97 2.10
CA TRP A 72 -3.14 -11.77 3.00
C TRP A 72 -3.93 -12.20 4.23
N LEU A 73 -4.69 -11.29 4.84
CA LEU A 73 -5.57 -11.59 5.96
C LEU A 73 -6.62 -12.65 5.59
N ASP A 74 -7.26 -12.51 4.44
CA ASP A 74 -8.27 -13.46 3.96
C ASP A 74 -7.68 -14.87 3.79
N LEU A 75 -6.47 -14.98 3.25
CA LEU A 75 -5.78 -16.27 3.08
C LEU A 75 -5.44 -16.93 4.42
N ILE A 76 -4.98 -16.15 5.41
CA ILE A 76 -4.70 -16.66 6.76
C ILE A 76 -5.98 -17.19 7.39
N GLN A 77 -7.09 -16.45 7.26
CA GLN A 77 -8.38 -16.86 7.81
C GLN A 77 -8.92 -18.13 7.13
N GLN A 78 -8.82 -18.22 5.80
CA GLN A 78 -9.24 -19.41 5.06
C GLN A 78 -8.43 -20.64 5.46
N THR A 79 -7.10 -20.50 5.55
CA THR A 79 -6.22 -21.61 5.97
C THR A 79 -6.58 -22.08 7.37
N THR A 80 -6.77 -21.14 8.30
CA THR A 80 -7.15 -21.48 9.69
C THR A 80 -8.50 -22.21 9.77
N LYS A 81 -9.48 -21.79 8.96
CA LYS A 81 -10.78 -22.46 8.89
C LYS A 81 -10.68 -23.87 8.29
N ALA A 82 -9.88 -24.04 7.24
CA ALA A 82 -9.67 -25.34 6.61
C ALA A 82 -9.03 -26.33 7.60
N THR A 83 -7.98 -25.91 8.31
CA THR A 83 -7.30 -26.76 9.31
C THR A 83 -8.25 -27.17 10.44
N LYS A 84 -9.09 -26.25 10.94
CA LYS A 84 -10.09 -26.60 11.96
C LYS A 84 -11.10 -27.64 11.46
N LYS A 85 -11.57 -27.50 10.22
CA LYS A 85 -12.51 -28.45 9.61
C LYS A 85 -11.90 -29.85 9.46
N GLU A 86 -10.65 -29.93 9.01
CA GLU A 86 -9.92 -31.21 8.91
C GLU A 86 -9.71 -31.87 10.28
N GLU A 87 -9.45 -31.08 11.33
CA GLU A 87 -9.36 -31.61 12.70
C GLU A 87 -10.71 -32.14 13.20
N GLU A 88 -11.79 -31.38 13.00
CA GLU A 88 -13.15 -31.79 13.36
C GLU A 88 -13.56 -33.10 12.66
N GLU A 89 -13.34 -33.20 11.35
CA GLU A 89 -13.61 -34.42 10.56
C GLU A 89 -12.83 -35.63 11.10
N LYS A 90 -11.54 -35.43 11.44
CA LYS A 90 -10.71 -36.49 12.02
C LYS A 90 -11.19 -36.93 13.41
N TYR A 91 -11.70 -36.01 14.23
CA TYR A 91 -12.31 -36.37 15.52
C TYR A 91 -13.62 -37.15 15.33
N GLU A 92 -14.47 -36.75 14.37
CA GLU A 92 -15.70 -37.49 14.03
C GLU A 92 -15.42 -38.92 13.57
N GLU A 93 -14.44 -39.12 12.69
CA GLU A 93 -14.00 -40.46 12.25
C GLU A 93 -13.51 -41.32 13.44
N MET A 94 -12.67 -40.77 14.33
CA MET A 94 -12.17 -41.50 15.50
C MET A 94 -13.25 -41.88 16.52
N VAL A 95 -14.35 -41.11 16.59
CA VAL A 95 -15.49 -41.43 17.46
C VAL A 95 -16.34 -42.53 16.82
N ASN A 96 -16.57 -42.46 15.51
CA ASN A 96 -17.37 -43.45 14.79
C ASN A 96 -16.67 -44.82 14.65
N ASP A 97 -15.33 -44.86 14.54
CA ASP A 97 -14.55 -46.12 14.45
C ASP A 97 -14.46 -46.90 15.78
N LYS A 98 -14.84 -46.27 16.91
CA LYS A 98 -14.80 -46.89 18.25
C LYS A 98 -16.12 -47.53 18.68
N GLN A 99 -17.10 -47.60 17.78
CA GLN A 99 -18.47 -48.07 18.04
C GLN A 99 -18.78 -49.33 17.23
#